data_AF-A0A1A0L2Z4-F1
#
_entry.id   AF-A0A1A0L2Z4-F1
#
_cell.length_a   1.000
_cell.length_b   1.000
_cell.length_c   1.000
_cell.angle_alpha   90.00
_cell.angle_beta   90.00
_cell.angle_gamma   90.00
#
_symmetry.space_group_name_H-M   'P 1'
#
loop_
_entity.id
_entity.type
_entity.pdbx_description
1 polymer ?
#
loop_
_entity_poly.entity_id
_entity_poly.type
_entity_poly.pdbx_seq_one_letter_code
_entity_poly.pdbx_strand_id
1 'polypeptide(L)'
;MDNERRQARQIQATDYRPGRLAVRIVNRSGYSIYDVSLESVRLPSDPDATWKPGALESPEIVGRYQPVSVLIPNRQMVVDIELASGDGIVYDHMQEPLASGKLSYTIEFTDCDGRRWRRTDQQTPERIMT
;
A
#
# COMPACT_ATOMS: atom_id res chain seq x y z
N MET A 1 -13.81 -17.87 -12.77
CA MET A 1 -14.10 -16.93 -11.68
C MET A 1 -13.18 -17.07 -10.47
N ASP A 2 -12.61 -18.24 -10.14
CA ASP A 2 -11.73 -18.40 -8.97
C ASP A 2 -10.24 -18.06 -9.21
N ASN A 3 -9.78 -18.12 -10.46
CA ASN A 3 -8.38 -17.86 -10.82
C ASN A 3 -7.99 -16.39 -10.61
N GLU A 4 -8.90 -15.46 -10.88
CA GLU A 4 -8.69 -14.02 -10.72
C GLU A 4 -8.49 -13.65 -9.24
N ARG A 5 -9.41 -14.10 -8.36
CA ARG A 5 -9.27 -13.92 -6.91
C ARG A 5 -8.01 -14.61 -6.38
N ARG A 6 -7.61 -15.74 -6.96
CA ARG A 6 -6.37 -16.44 -6.59
C ARG A 6 -5.13 -15.61 -6.93
N GLN A 7 -5.09 -14.95 -8.09
CA GLN A 7 -4.00 -14.04 -8.45
C GLN A 7 -3.98 -12.80 -7.55
N ALA A 8 -5.13 -12.17 -7.33
CA ALA A 8 -5.23 -11.00 -6.44
C ALA A 8 -4.73 -11.32 -5.01
N ARG A 9 -4.99 -12.53 -4.50
CA ARG A 9 -4.49 -13.00 -3.18
C ARG A 9 -2.96 -13.04 -3.07
N GLN A 10 -2.25 -13.13 -4.20
CA GLN A 10 -0.78 -13.15 -4.25
C GLN A 10 -0.18 -11.74 -4.09
N ILE A 11 -0.99 -10.69 -4.14
CA ILE A 11 -0.56 -9.32 -3.82
C ILE A 11 -0.67 -9.12 -2.31
N GLN A 12 0.45 -8.89 -1.65
CA GLN A 12 0.55 -8.86 -0.18
C GLN A 12 1.03 -7.49 0.29
N ALA A 13 0.39 -6.93 1.31
CA ALA A 13 0.88 -5.78 2.06
C ALA A 13 1.30 -6.21 3.47
N THR A 14 2.40 -5.67 3.98
CA THR A 14 2.99 -6.03 5.28
C THR A 14 3.58 -4.80 5.96
N ASP A 15 3.52 -4.73 7.29
CA ASP A 15 4.27 -3.76 8.09
C ASP A 15 5.76 -3.85 7.74
N TYR A 16 6.40 -2.70 7.53
CA TYR A 16 7.81 -2.58 7.24
C TYR A 16 8.40 -1.46 8.09
N ARG A 17 9.41 -1.79 8.90
CA ARG A 17 9.95 -0.88 9.94
C ARG A 17 11.48 -0.75 10.00
N PRO A 18 12.24 -0.66 8.89
CA PRO A 18 13.67 -0.35 8.99
C PRO A 18 13.87 1.15 9.25
N GLY A 19 13.74 1.58 10.51
CA GLY A 19 14.00 2.96 10.93
C GLY A 19 12.90 3.98 10.60
N ARG A 20 11.86 3.60 9.84
CA ARG A 20 10.67 4.43 9.55
C ARG A 20 9.41 3.58 9.47
N LEU A 21 8.24 4.17 9.69
CA LEU A 21 6.95 3.49 9.54
C LEU A 21 6.59 3.38 8.06
N ALA A 22 6.44 2.17 7.55
CA ALA A 22 6.10 1.94 6.15
C ALA A 22 5.25 0.68 5.96
N VAL A 23 4.60 0.61 4.79
CA VAL A 23 3.93 -0.60 4.29
C VAL A 23 4.72 -1.10 3.09
N ARG A 24 5.15 -2.36 3.15
CA ARG A 24 5.73 -3.06 1.99
C ARG A 24 4.64 -3.82 1.27
N ILE A 25 4.45 -3.50 -0.01
CA ILE A 25 3.53 -4.19 -0.92
C ILE A 25 4.37 -5.06 -1.87
N VAL A 26 4.03 -6.34 -2.00
CA VAL A 26 4.76 -7.32 -2.80
C VAL A 26 3.81 -7.95 -3.82
N ASN A 27 4.20 -7.93 -5.09
CA ASN A 27 3.50 -8.67 -6.13
C ASN A 27 4.11 -10.06 -6.28
N ARG A 28 3.47 -11.08 -5.72
CA ARG A 28 3.87 -12.49 -5.93
C ARG A 28 3.09 -13.18 -7.04
N SER A 29 2.31 -12.43 -7.81
CA SER A 29 1.63 -12.97 -8.97
C SER A 29 2.59 -13.12 -10.15
N GLY A 30 2.21 -13.96 -11.12
CA GLY A 30 2.95 -14.10 -12.36
C GLY A 30 2.78 -12.94 -13.35
N TYR A 31 2.03 -11.90 -12.99
CA TYR A 31 1.63 -10.80 -13.87
C TYR A 31 1.94 -9.43 -13.24
N SER A 32 2.18 -8.42 -14.06
CA SER A 32 2.29 -7.03 -13.57
C SER A 32 0.95 -6.52 -13.05
N ILE A 33 0.99 -5.69 -12.02
CA ILE A 33 -0.16 -4.91 -11.54
C ILE A 33 0.13 -3.42 -11.66
N TYR A 34 -0.94 -2.63 -11.73
CA TYR A 34 -0.93 -1.20 -12.03
C TYR A 34 -1.70 -0.43 -10.97
N ASP A 35 -1.56 0.90 -10.95
CA ASP A 35 -2.27 1.83 -10.04
C ASP A 35 -2.22 1.39 -8.57
N VAL A 36 -1.10 0.79 -8.16
CA VAL A 36 -0.93 0.31 -6.79
C VAL A 36 -0.86 1.51 -5.86
N SER A 37 -1.77 1.54 -4.89
CA SER A 37 -1.89 2.64 -3.94
C SER A 37 -2.22 2.14 -2.54
N LEU A 38 -1.79 2.91 -1.54
CA LEU A 38 -2.16 2.75 -0.15
C LEU A 38 -3.31 3.71 0.12
N GLU A 39 -4.53 3.19 0.26
CA GLU A 39 -5.76 3.99 0.39
C GLU A 39 -5.94 4.51 1.82
N SER A 40 -5.68 3.68 2.81
CA SER A 40 -5.80 4.07 4.21
C SER A 40 -4.77 3.37 5.08
N VAL A 41 -4.35 4.06 6.14
CA VAL A 41 -3.52 3.53 7.21
C VAL A 41 -4.12 3.96 8.54
N ARG A 42 -4.17 3.03 9.49
CA ARG A 42 -4.58 3.28 10.86
C ARG A 42 -3.63 2.59 11.80
N LEU A 43 -3.32 3.28 12.89
CA LEU A 43 -2.62 2.71 14.02
C LEU A 43 -3.64 2.52 15.15
N PRO A 44 -4.07 1.29 15.48
CA PRO A 44 -5.11 1.08 16.49
C PRO A 44 -4.74 1.58 17.89
N SER A 45 -3.45 1.68 18.20
CA SER A 45 -2.96 2.24 19.47
C SER A 45 -3.04 3.77 19.53
N ASP A 46 -3.27 4.42 18.40
CA ASP A 46 -3.42 5.87 18.27
C ASP A 46 -4.54 6.18 17.26
N PRO A 47 -5.80 5.98 17.66
CA PRO A 47 -6.95 6.09 16.75
C PRO A 47 -7.29 7.53 16.34
N ASP A 48 -6.80 8.52 17.09
CA ASP A 48 -7.06 9.94 16.85
C ASP A 48 -6.04 10.55 15.87
N ALA A 49 -4.90 9.88 15.66
CA ALA A 49 -3.91 10.25 14.67
C ALA A 49 -4.37 9.97 13.23
N THR A 50 -4.15 10.94 12.34
CA THR A 50 -4.38 10.77 10.91
C THR A 50 -3.09 10.38 10.21
N TRP A 51 -3.02 9.16 9.69
CA TRP A 51 -1.84 8.65 8.97
C TRP A 51 -2.10 8.69 7.47
N LYS A 52 -1.12 9.16 6.70
CA LYS A 52 -1.21 9.23 5.24
C LYS A 52 -0.03 8.54 4.58
N PRO A 53 -0.21 8.01 3.36
CA PRO A 53 0.92 7.63 2.53
C PRO A 53 1.81 8.85 2.34
N GLY A 54 3.10 8.69 2.60
CA GLY A 54 4.10 9.69 2.23
C GLY A 54 4.26 9.78 0.72
N ALA A 55 5.08 10.73 0.27
CA ALA A 55 5.41 10.85 -1.14
C ALA A 55 5.97 9.51 -1.65
N LEU A 56 5.29 8.88 -2.61
CA LEU A 56 5.75 7.64 -3.22
C LEU A 56 7.12 7.88 -3.87
N GLU A 57 8.19 7.34 -3.29
CA GLU A 57 9.43 7.06 -4.00
C GLU A 57 9.08 5.98 -5.04
N SER A 58 8.64 6.42 -6.22
CA SER A 58 7.99 5.54 -7.18
C SER A 58 8.91 4.39 -7.58
N PRO A 59 8.47 3.12 -7.41
CA PRO A 59 9.19 1.99 -7.99
C PRO A 59 9.13 2.15 -9.52
N GLU A 60 10.31 2.22 -10.15
CA GLU A 60 10.54 2.25 -11.60
C GLU A 60 9.32 2.69 -12.45
N ILE A 61 9.16 4.00 -12.67
CA ILE A 61 8.17 4.54 -13.60
C ILE A 61 8.54 4.07 -15.02
N VAL A 62 7.84 3.07 -15.54
CA VAL A 62 7.97 2.63 -16.94
C VAL A 62 6.76 3.12 -17.73
N GLY A 63 6.83 4.31 -18.32
CA GLY A 63 5.78 4.83 -19.19
C GLY A 63 5.79 6.35 -19.39
N ARG A 64 5.45 6.81 -20.60
CA ARG A 64 5.54 8.23 -21.03
C ARG A 64 4.32 9.10 -20.67
N TYR A 65 3.30 8.55 -20.01
CA TYR A 65 2.05 9.24 -19.68
C TYR A 65 1.54 8.81 -18.30
N GLN A 66 1.48 9.77 -17.36
CA GLN A 66 1.09 9.66 -15.93
C GLN A 66 1.93 8.70 -15.06
N PRO A 67 2.14 9.00 -13.77
CA PRO A 67 2.81 8.09 -12.86
C PRO A 67 1.85 6.95 -12.49
N VAL A 68 1.67 5.99 -13.41
CA VAL A 68 1.05 4.70 -13.09
C VAL A 68 2.09 3.92 -12.30
N SER A 69 1.81 3.62 -11.03
CA SER A 69 2.65 2.74 -10.23
C SER A 69 2.54 1.31 -10.78
N VAL A 70 3.57 0.87 -11.50
CA VAL A 70 3.66 -0.50 -12.03
C VAL A 70 4.46 -1.35 -11.06
N LEU A 71 3.89 -2.46 -10.60
CA LEU A 71 4.60 -3.45 -9.81
C LEU A 71 4.69 -4.77 -10.59
N ILE A 72 5.85 -5.03 -11.19
CA ILE A 72 6.11 -6.24 -11.97
C ILE A 72 6.21 -7.49 -11.07
N PRO A 73 6.12 -8.71 -11.62
CA PRO A 73 6.20 -9.96 -10.85
C PRO A 73 7.43 -10.04 -9.94
N ASN A 74 7.24 -10.55 -8.72
CA ASN A 74 8.26 -10.74 -7.68
C ASN A 74 9.01 -9.48 -7.25
N ARG A 75 8.47 -8.29 -7.55
CA ARG A 75 8.97 -7.02 -7.02
C ARG A 75 8.14 -6.54 -5.84
N GLN A 76 8.72 -5.60 -5.12
CA GLN A 76 8.12 -4.94 -3.98
C GLN A 76 8.20 -3.43 -4.15
N MET A 77 7.23 -2.75 -3.54
CA MET A 77 7.27 -1.32 -3.30
C MET A 77 7.13 -1.06 -1.80
N VAL A 78 7.74 0.01 -1.33
CA VAL A 78 7.64 0.45 0.06
C VAL A 78 6.98 1.81 0.04
N VAL A 79 5.88 1.93 0.75
CA VAL A 79 5.13 3.17 0.92
C VAL A 79 5.35 3.65 2.33
N ASP A 80 6.04 4.77 2.47
CA ASP A 80 6.24 5.38 3.78
C ASP A 80 4.91 5.91 4.31
N ILE A 81 4.79 5.97 5.64
CA ILE A 81 3.61 6.46 6.31
C ILE A 81 4.02 7.69 7.12
N GLU A 82 3.31 8.78 6.89
CA GLU A 82 3.52 10.04 7.58
C GLU A 82 2.34 10.33 8.51
N LEU A 83 2.62 10.97 9.65
CA LEU A 83 1.55 11.53 10.48
C LEU A 83 1.15 12.88 9.91
N ALA A 84 -0.14 13.02 9.60
CA ALA A 84 -0.77 14.30 9.35
C ALA A 84 -1.25 14.88 10.68
N SER A 85 -0.73 16.06 11.03
CA SER A 85 -1.25 16.84 12.15
C SER A 85 -2.46 17.67 11.71
N GLY A 86 -3.31 18.04 12.66
CA GLY A 86 -4.51 18.85 12.43
C GLY A 86 -4.23 20.27 11.90
N ASP A 87 -2.98 20.71 11.93
CA ASP A 87 -2.47 21.94 11.30
C ASP A 87 -2.03 21.75 9.83
N GLY A 88 -2.15 20.53 9.29
CA GLY A 88 -1.72 20.16 7.95
C GLY A 88 -0.22 19.88 7.82
N ILE A 89 0.54 19.95 8.91
CA ILE A 89 1.97 19.64 8.93
C ILE A 89 2.18 18.13 8.92
N VAL A 90 3.15 17.71 8.13
CA VAL A 90 3.59 16.33 7.99
C VAL A 90 4.79 16.13 8.90
N TYR A 91 4.67 15.24 9.87
CA TYR A 91 5.77 14.88 10.75
C TYR A 91 6.39 13.57 10.27
N ASP A 92 7.68 13.63 9.96
CA ASP A 92 8.51 12.45 9.70
C ASP A 92 8.86 11.81 11.05
N HIS A 93 8.23 10.68 11.37
CA HIS A 93 8.37 10.00 12.66
C HIS A 93 9.69 9.23 12.82
N MET A 94 10.78 9.64 12.18
CA MET A 94 12.09 8.98 12.35
C MET A 94 12.62 8.99 13.80
N GLN A 95 12.01 9.73 14.74
CA GLN A 95 12.61 9.98 16.05
C GLN A 95 11.78 9.57 17.29
N GLU A 96 10.49 9.27 17.17
CA GLU A 96 9.72 8.77 18.31
C GLU A 96 9.70 7.24 18.28
N PRO A 97 9.74 6.55 19.44
CA PRO A 97 9.59 5.10 19.48
C PRO A 97 8.24 4.76 18.83
N LEU A 98 8.29 4.32 17.57
CA LEU A 98 7.13 3.96 16.75
C LEU A 98 6.16 3.21 17.64
N ALA A 99 5.02 3.84 17.94
CA ALA A 99 4.03 3.32 18.86
C ALA A 99 3.87 1.81 18.66
N SER A 100 4.11 1.06 19.72
CA SER A 100 4.09 -0.40 19.69
C SER A 100 2.68 -0.85 19.33
N GLY A 101 2.47 -1.32 18.10
CA GLY A 101 1.14 -1.67 17.63
C GLY A 101 1.18 -2.09 16.17
N LYS A 102 0.39 -3.10 15.80
CA LYS A 102 0.24 -3.57 14.42
C LYS A 102 -0.54 -2.52 13.61
N LEU A 103 -0.05 -2.16 12.43
CA LEU A 103 -0.81 -1.29 11.54
C LEU A 103 -2.01 -2.02 10.94
N SER A 104 -3.08 -1.27 10.68
CA SER A 104 -4.13 -1.68 9.76
C SER A 104 -4.06 -0.81 8.51
N TYR A 105 -4.08 -1.42 7.33
CA TYR A 105 -3.99 -0.70 6.07
C TYR A 105 -4.87 -1.30 4.99
N THR A 106 -5.27 -0.45 4.06
CA THR A 106 -5.98 -0.85 2.86
C THR A 106 -5.20 -0.46 1.63
N ILE A 107 -5.00 -1.41 0.73
CA ILE A 107 -4.38 -1.16 -0.58
C ILE A 107 -5.42 -1.32 -1.69
N GLU A 108 -5.21 -0.57 -2.77
CA GLU A 108 -5.87 -0.78 -4.04
C GLU A 108 -4.85 -1.06 -5.13
N PHE A 109 -5.25 -1.86 -6.13
CA PHE A 109 -4.45 -2.13 -7.32
C PHE A 109 -5.32 -2.57 -8.49
N THR A 110 -4.80 -2.40 -9.69
CA THR A 110 -5.38 -2.87 -10.95
C THR A 110 -4.60 -4.09 -11.45
N ASP A 111 -5.30 -5.19 -11.76
CA ASP A 111 -4.66 -6.39 -12.34
C ASP A 111 -4.32 -6.20 -13.83
N CYS A 112 -3.65 -7.19 -14.43
CA CYS A 112 -3.25 -7.14 -15.84
C CYS A 112 -4.40 -7.12 -16.85
N ASP A 113 -5.60 -7.47 -16.41
CA ASP A 113 -6.82 -7.44 -17.22
C ASP A 113 -7.62 -6.15 -16.99
N GLY A 114 -7.08 -5.18 -16.24
CA GLY A 114 -7.71 -3.91 -15.95
C GLY A 114 -8.76 -3.94 -14.84
N ARG A 115 -8.84 -5.01 -14.04
CA ARG A 115 -9.80 -5.09 -12.93
C ARG A 115 -9.20 -4.49 -11.67
N ARG A 116 -9.99 -3.65 -10.98
CA ARG A 116 -9.60 -3.03 -9.72
C ARG A 116 -9.95 -3.90 -8.52
N TRP A 117 -9.01 -3.97 -7.59
CA TRP A 117 -9.09 -4.77 -6.38
C TRP A 117 -8.76 -3.92 -5.16
N ARG A 118 -9.44 -4.21 -4.05
CA ARG A 118 -9.20 -3.64 -2.73
C ARG A 118 -8.83 -4.75 -1.76
N ARG A 119 -7.85 -4.49 -0.89
CA ARG A 119 -7.47 -5.42 0.18
C ARG A 119 -7.16 -4.65 1.46
N THR A 120 -7.86 -4.98 2.54
CA THR A 120 -7.51 -4.54 3.89
C THR A 120 -6.71 -5.64 4.59
N ASP A 121 -5.52 -5.30 5.09
CA ASP A 121 -4.61 -6.21 5.77
C ASP A 121 -4.38 -7.53 5.00
N GLN A 122 -4.51 -8.67 5.69
CA GLN A 122 -4.34 -10.00 5.11
C GLN A 122 -5.66 -10.60 4.60
N GLN A 123 -6.75 -9.83 4.52
CA GLN A 123 -8.05 -10.32 4.06
C GLN A 123 -8.03 -10.74 2.58
N THR A 124 -9.08 -11.47 2.16
CA THR A 124 -9.26 -11.81 0.73
C THR A 124 -9.54 -10.52 -0.04
N PRO A 125 -8.84 -10.25 -1.15
CA PRO A 125 -9.14 -9.09 -1.98
C PRO A 125 -10.56 -9.10 -2.53
N GLU A 126 -11.17 -7.93 -2.53
CA GLU A 126 -12.52 -7.68 -3.02
C GLU A 126 -12.45 -6.87 -4.32
N ARG A 127 -13.37 -7.16 -5.24
CA ARG A 127 -13.41 -6.46 -6.53
C ARG A 127 -14.12 -5.13 -6.35
N ILE A 128 -13.52 -4.05 -6.83
CA ILE A 128 -14.15 -2.73 -6.86
C ILE A 128 -15.05 -2.69 -8.11
N MET A 129 -16.37 -2.65 -7.91
CA MET A 129 -17.36 -2.49 -8.98
C MET A 129 -17.71 -1.00 -9.10
N THR A 130 -16.83 -0.25 -9.75
CA THR A 130 -17.11 1.12 -10.20
C THR A 130 -17.50 1.12 -11.67
#